data_AF-A0A4R3MSW9-F1
#
_entry.id   AF-A0A4R3MSW9-F1
#
_cell.length_a   1.000
_cell.length_b   1.000
_cell.length_c   1.000
_cell.angle_alpha   90.00
_cell.angle_beta   90.00
_cell.angle_gamma   90.00
#
_symmetry.space_group_name_H-M   'P 1'
#
loop_
_entity.id
_entity.type
_entity.pdbx_description
1 polymer ?
#
loop_
_entity_poly.entity_id
_entity_poly.type
_entity_poly.pdbx_seq_one_letter_code
_entity_poly.pdbx_strand_id
1 'polypeptide(L)'
;MFKRKVFTVVSATMISVSLMSFWFIFTEGENITSFFQLAFFISLYAFPVILLYGLPVSLLSEKITKGSSDRKRMWMSFMIHAAFGMGFIFLVGLIFEFSMLVTGLSRYWQIYMDMFIASTLTAIIFWAIDEGVRYYCQNEHS
;
A
#
# COMPACT_ATOMS: atom_id res chain seq x y z
N MET A 1 -13.91 10.00 11.60
CA MET A 1 -12.58 9.36 11.43
C MET A 1 -12.66 7.88 11.08
N PHE A 2 -13.35 7.03 11.85
CA PHE A 2 -13.44 5.59 11.57
C PHE A 2 -14.03 5.25 10.18
N LYS A 3 -15.19 5.83 9.82
CA LYS A 3 -15.83 5.63 8.50
C LYS A 3 -14.91 6.01 7.33
N ARG A 4 -14.21 7.14 7.44
CA ARG A 4 -13.20 7.58 6.45
C ARG A 4 -12.14 6.51 6.25
N LYS A 5 -11.55 6.00 7.34
CA LYS A 5 -10.47 5.02 7.27
C LYS A 5 -10.91 3.68 6.70
N VAL A 6 -12.10 3.20 7.07
CA VAL A 6 -12.68 1.99 6.48
C VAL A 6 -12.88 2.16 4.98
N PHE A 7 -13.42 3.30 4.55
CA PHE A 7 -13.59 3.61 3.13
C PHE A 7 -12.24 3.66 2.39
N THR A 8 -11.23 4.31 2.97
CA THR A 8 -9.87 4.33 2.41
C THR A 8 -9.31 2.92 2.23
N VAL A 9 -9.42 2.06 3.25
CA VAL A 9 -8.92 0.67 3.18
C VAL A 9 -9.61 -0.12 2.07
N VAL A 10 -10.94 -0.06 1.99
CA VAL A 10 -11.71 -0.80 0.97
C VAL A 10 -11.36 -0.30 -0.42
N SER A 11 -11.40 1.02 -0.64
CA SER A 11 -11.12 1.63 -1.95
C SER A 11 -9.67 1.39 -2.38
N ALA A 12 -8.70 1.55 -1.47
CA ALA A 12 -7.30 1.28 -1.75
C ALA A 12 -7.08 -0.19 -2.11
N THR A 13 -7.69 -1.11 -1.38
CA THR A 13 -7.61 -2.54 -1.70
C THR A 13 -8.17 -2.81 -3.10
N MET A 14 -9.37 -2.32 -3.42
CA MET A 14 -10.00 -2.56 -4.73
C MET A 14 -9.15 -2.01 -5.89
N ILE A 15 -8.64 -0.79 -5.76
CA ILE A 15 -7.82 -0.14 -6.80
C ILE A 15 -6.47 -0.84 -6.93
N SER A 16 -5.77 -1.09 -5.83
CA SER A 16 -4.47 -1.78 -5.82
C SER A 16 -4.58 -3.18 -6.40
N VAL A 17 -5.57 -3.97 -5.98
CA VAL A 17 -5.79 -5.33 -6.48
C VAL A 17 -6.06 -5.32 -7.97
N SER A 18 -6.88 -4.39 -8.45
CA SER A 18 -7.20 -4.28 -9.88
C SER A 18 -5.95 -3.94 -10.70
N LEU A 19 -5.17 -2.94 -10.27
CA LEU A 19 -3.94 -2.55 -10.94
C LEU A 19 -2.88 -3.65 -10.93
N MET A 20 -2.72 -4.34 -9.80
CA MET A 20 -1.79 -5.48 -9.70
C MET A 20 -2.23 -6.64 -10.61
N SER A 21 -3.53 -6.94 -10.66
CA SER A 21 -4.05 -8.01 -11.53
C SER A 21 -3.79 -7.70 -13.00
N PHE A 22 -4.00 -6.47 -13.43
CA PHE A 22 -3.62 -6.03 -14.78
C PHE A 22 -2.11 -6.13 -15.01
N TRP A 23 -1.30 -5.67 -14.05
CA TRP A 23 0.16 -5.78 -14.14
C TRP A 23 0.60 -7.23 -14.41
N PHE A 24 0.14 -8.19 -13.59
CA PHE A 24 0.46 -9.61 -13.78
C PHE A 24 -0.02 -10.16 -15.12
N ILE A 25 -1.21 -9.76 -15.59
CA ILE A 25 -1.70 -10.16 -16.92
C ILE A 25 -0.75 -9.70 -18.02
N PHE A 26 -0.26 -8.45 -17.96
CA PHE A 26 0.61 -7.91 -18.99
C PHE A 26 2.05 -8.43 -18.88
N THR A 27 2.59 -8.68 -17.68
CA THR A 27 3.97 -9.10 -17.51
C THR A 27 4.16 -10.61 -17.65
N GLU A 28 3.23 -11.40 -17.13
CA GLU A 28 3.31 -12.87 -17.16
C GLU A 28 2.64 -13.48 -18.40
N GLY A 29 1.95 -12.67 -19.21
CA GLY A 29 1.26 -13.14 -20.42
C GLY A 29 0.02 -13.98 -20.12
N GLU A 30 -0.59 -13.79 -18.95
CA GLU A 30 -1.84 -14.46 -18.57
C GLU A 30 -3.02 -14.00 -19.43
N ASN A 31 -4.03 -14.86 -19.57
CA ASN A 31 -5.25 -14.48 -20.30
C ASN A 31 -6.08 -13.47 -19.50
N ILE A 32 -6.66 -12.46 -20.16
CA ILE A 32 -7.52 -11.45 -19.51
C ILE A 32 -8.70 -12.05 -18.74
N THR A 33 -9.14 -13.25 -19.12
CA THR A 33 -10.19 -14.01 -18.44
C THR A 33 -9.80 -14.44 -17.02
N SER A 34 -8.49 -14.48 -16.69
CA SER A 34 -8.01 -14.78 -15.33
C SER A 34 -8.06 -13.58 -14.39
N PHE A 35 -8.44 -12.38 -14.86
CA PHE A 35 -8.46 -11.15 -14.05
C PHE A 35 -9.20 -11.32 -12.73
N PHE A 36 -10.42 -11.87 -12.75
CA PHE A 36 -11.21 -12.02 -11.53
C PHE A 36 -10.61 -13.03 -10.56
N GLN A 37 -9.99 -14.09 -11.07
CA GLN A 37 -9.29 -15.07 -10.25
C GLN A 37 -8.06 -14.45 -9.60
N LEU A 38 -7.21 -13.77 -10.37
CA LEU A 38 -6.04 -13.05 -9.86
C LEU A 38 -6.43 -11.97 -8.85
N ALA A 39 -7.44 -11.17 -9.16
CA ALA A 39 -7.95 -10.14 -8.26
C ALA A 39 -8.42 -10.74 -6.93
N PHE A 40 -9.16 -11.85 -6.99
CA PHE A 40 -9.59 -12.54 -5.78
C PHE A 40 -8.39 -13.03 -4.95
N PHE A 41 -7.44 -13.75 -5.57
CA PHE A 41 -6.25 -14.24 -4.86
C PHE A 41 -5.41 -13.12 -4.26
N ILE A 42 -5.10 -12.07 -5.03
CA ILE A 42 -4.33 -10.91 -4.55
C ILE A 42 -5.08 -10.22 -3.41
N SER A 43 -6.42 -10.14 -3.47
CA SER A 43 -7.21 -9.50 -2.42
C SER A 43 -7.10 -10.19 -1.05
N LEU A 44 -6.94 -11.52 -1.04
CA LEU A 44 -6.76 -12.30 0.20
C LEU A 44 -5.48 -11.92 0.95
N TYR A 45 -4.46 -11.43 0.24
CA TYR A 45 -3.21 -10.95 0.83
C TYR A 45 -3.21 -9.43 1.02
N ALA A 46 -3.64 -8.68 0.00
CA ALA A 46 -3.60 -7.23 0.01
C ALA A 46 -4.52 -6.63 1.07
N PHE A 47 -5.74 -7.15 1.22
CA PHE A 47 -6.70 -6.62 2.20
C PHE A 47 -6.19 -6.69 3.64
N PRO A 48 -5.76 -7.86 4.19
CA PRO A 48 -5.25 -7.92 5.55
C PRO A 48 -3.97 -7.10 5.73
N VAL A 49 -3.07 -7.05 4.74
CA VAL A 49 -1.87 -6.21 4.81
C VAL A 49 -2.23 -4.72 4.88
N ILE A 50 -3.12 -4.25 4.01
CA ILE A 50 -3.56 -2.85 4.02
C ILE A 50 -4.27 -2.52 5.34
N LEU A 51 -5.12 -3.43 5.85
CA LEU A 51 -5.87 -3.23 7.09
C LEU A 51 -4.96 -3.23 8.33
N LEU A 52 -4.03 -4.19 8.43
CA LEU A 52 -3.21 -4.39 9.63
C LEU A 52 -1.90 -3.58 9.62
N TYR A 53 -1.44 -3.15 8.44
CA TYR A 53 -0.20 -2.38 8.30
C TYR A 53 -0.45 -0.99 7.70
N GLY A 54 -1.14 -0.91 6.56
CA GLY A 54 -1.42 0.38 5.89
C GLY A 54 -2.23 1.35 6.75
N LEU A 55 -3.27 0.88 7.41
CA LEU A 55 -4.11 1.71 8.28
C LEU A 55 -3.33 2.27 9.49
N PRO A 56 -2.58 1.47 10.28
CA PRO A 56 -1.71 2.01 11.32
C PRO A 56 -0.69 3.04 10.81
N VAL A 57 -0.08 2.82 9.65
CA VAL A 57 0.84 3.79 9.03
C VAL A 57 0.15 5.11 8.73
N SER A 58 -1.08 5.05 8.23
CA SER A 58 -1.88 6.24 7.95
C SER A 58 -2.28 7.00 9.23
N LEU A 59 -2.64 6.29 10.31
CA LEU A 59 -2.88 6.91 11.62
C LEU A 59 -1.61 7.55 12.20
N LEU A 60 -0.47 6.87 12.05
CA LEU A 60 0.84 7.40 12.46
C LEU A 60 1.20 8.65 11.65
N SER A 61 0.98 8.64 10.34
CA SER A 61 1.19 9.78 9.45
C SER A 61 0.38 11.00 9.90
N GLU A 62 -0.90 10.82 10.22
CA GLU A 62 -1.74 11.91 10.76
C GLU A 62 -1.20 12.45 12.08
N LYS A 63 -0.72 11.57 12.97
CA LYS A 63 -0.16 11.96 14.25
C LYS A 63 1.14 12.77 14.08
N ILE A 64 2.04 12.33 13.20
CA ILE A 64 3.33 13.00 12.94
C ILE A 64 3.12 14.36 12.26
N THR A 65 2.17 14.44 11.34
CA THR A 65 1.96 15.64 10.53
C THR A 65 0.99 16.65 11.16
N LYS A 66 0.48 16.36 12.37
CA LYS A 66 -0.41 17.25 13.13
C LYS A 66 0.25 18.61 13.36
N GLY A 67 -0.46 19.68 13.02
CA GLY A 67 0.03 21.07 13.16
C GLY A 67 0.89 21.58 12.00
N SER A 68 1.14 20.76 10.97
CA SER A 68 1.74 21.23 9.72
C SER A 68 0.72 21.92 8.82
N SER A 69 1.16 22.89 8.02
CA SER A 69 0.35 23.49 6.96
C SER A 69 -0.10 22.43 5.94
N ASP A 70 -1.21 22.66 5.24
CA ASP A 70 -1.83 21.65 4.37
C ASP A 70 -0.87 21.05 3.34
N ARG A 71 -0.10 21.91 2.65
CA ARG A 71 0.88 21.47 1.65
C ARG A 71 2.03 20.68 2.27
N LYS A 72 2.54 21.11 3.42
CA LYS A 72 3.63 20.41 4.13
C LYS A 72 3.17 19.06 4.64
N ARG A 73 1.96 19.01 5.22
CA ARG A 73 1.31 17.79 5.71
C ARG A 73 1.14 16.76 4.59
N MET A 74 0.63 17.18 3.42
CA MET A 74 0.43 16.31 2.26
C MET A 74 1.75 15.64 1.85
N TRP A 75 2.83 16.42 1.67
CA TRP A 75 4.14 15.91 1.30
C TRP A 75 4.76 15.00 2.37
N MET A 76 4.68 15.37 3.64
CA MET A 76 5.17 14.52 4.73
C MET A 76 4.40 13.20 4.79
N SER A 77 3.08 13.24 4.62
CA SER A 77 2.25 12.04 4.60
C SER A 77 2.62 11.12 3.44
N PHE A 78 2.88 11.68 2.26
CA PHE A 78 3.37 10.93 1.10
C PHE A 78 4.69 10.23 1.40
N MET A 79 5.66 10.96 1.93
CA MET A 79 6.97 10.41 2.31
C MET A 79 6.86 9.29 3.33
N ILE A 80 5.98 9.43 4.32
CA ILE A 80 5.74 8.38 5.32
C ILE A 80 5.16 7.13 4.65
N HIS A 81 4.11 7.25 3.84
CA HIS A 81 3.52 6.08 3.19
C HIS A 81 4.50 5.41 2.22
N ALA A 82 5.22 6.18 1.41
CA ALA A 82 6.23 5.63 0.51
C ALA A 82 7.34 4.90 1.28
N ALA A 83 7.85 5.50 2.37
CA ALA A 83 8.88 4.88 3.20
C ALA A 83 8.41 3.57 3.84
N PHE A 84 7.19 3.52 4.37
CA PHE A 84 6.62 2.27 4.94
C PHE A 84 6.28 1.25 3.85
N GLY A 85 5.82 1.67 2.67
CA GLY A 85 5.58 0.79 1.53
C GLY A 85 6.86 0.12 1.03
N MET A 86 7.93 0.90 0.87
CA MET A 86 9.27 0.38 0.55
C MET A 86 9.84 -0.47 1.70
N GLY A 87 9.63 -0.03 2.94
CA GLY A 87 10.09 -0.70 4.16
C GLY A 87 9.43 -2.05 4.41
N PHE A 88 8.22 -2.26 3.89
CA PHE A 88 7.44 -3.49 4.10
C PHE A 88 8.19 -4.74 3.67
N ILE A 89 8.99 -4.66 2.59
CA ILE A 89 9.77 -5.82 2.14
C ILE A 89 10.80 -6.25 3.18
N PHE A 90 11.43 -5.30 3.88
CA PHE A 90 12.38 -5.65 4.92
C PHE A 90 11.68 -6.26 6.13
N LEU A 91 10.47 -5.79 6.45
CA LEU A 91 9.65 -6.37 7.51
C LEU A 91 9.31 -7.84 7.22
N VAL A 92 8.91 -8.14 5.98
CA VAL A 92 8.63 -9.52 5.52
C VAL A 92 9.89 -10.38 5.63
N GLY A 93 11.02 -9.89 5.13
CA GLY A 93 12.30 -10.59 5.20
C GLY A 93 12.75 -10.87 6.63
N LEU A 94 12.59 -9.92 7.55
CA LEU A 94 12.96 -10.10 8.96
C LEU A 94 12.09 -11.14 9.68
N ILE A 95 10.81 -11.25 9.31
CA ILE A 95 9.86 -12.16 9.98
C ILE A 95 9.92 -13.57 9.40
N PHE A 96 9.95 -13.68 8.07
CA PHE A 96 9.74 -14.96 7.37
C PHE A 96 11.02 -15.52 6.72
N GLU A 97 11.98 -14.67 6.35
CA GLU A 97 13.13 -15.05 5.50
C GLU A 97 14.46 -14.48 6.01
N PHE A 98 14.66 -14.47 7.33
CA PHE A 98 15.78 -13.78 7.98
C PHE A 98 17.15 -14.22 7.41
N SER A 99 17.35 -15.52 7.22
CA SER A 99 18.58 -16.04 6.64
C SER A 99 18.83 -15.50 5.23
N MET A 100 17.80 -15.43 4.39
CA MET A 100 17.96 -14.96 3.01
C MET A 100 18.26 -13.46 2.98
N LEU A 101 17.62 -12.67 3.85
CA LEU A 101 17.89 -11.23 3.96
C LEU A 101 19.33 -10.94 4.38
N VAL A 102 19.89 -11.73 5.30
CA VAL A 102 21.24 -11.49 5.86
C VAL A 102 22.34 -12.08 4.99
N THR A 103 22.22 -13.32 4.53
CA THR A 103 23.30 -14.05 3.85
C THR A 103 23.13 -14.17 2.35
N GLY A 104 21.95 -13.81 1.82
CA GLY A 104 21.55 -14.05 0.43
C GLY A 104 20.85 -12.86 -0.23
N LEU A 105 21.28 -11.63 0.05
CA LEU A 105 20.59 -10.41 -0.35
C LEU A 105 20.29 -10.33 -1.85
N SER A 106 21.19 -10.79 -2.73
CA SER A 106 20.95 -10.82 -4.18
C SER A 106 19.78 -11.73 -4.56
N ARG A 107 19.72 -12.93 -3.97
CA ARG A 107 18.63 -13.88 -4.15
C ARG A 107 17.32 -13.36 -3.55
N TYR A 108 17.42 -12.69 -2.39
CA TYR A 108 16.28 -12.04 -1.76
C TYR A 108 15.62 -11.04 -2.72
N TRP A 109 16.40 -10.12 -3.29
CA TRP A 109 15.87 -9.14 -4.24
C TRP A 109 15.28 -9.78 -5.49
N GLN A 110 15.87 -10.84 -6.03
CA GLN A 110 15.30 -11.54 -7.19
C GLN A 110 13.92 -12.12 -6.93
N ILE A 111 13.68 -12.64 -5.73
CA ILE A 111 12.39 -13.26 -5.36
C ILE A 111 11.36 -12.21 -4.95
N TYR A 112 11.80 -11.15 -4.27
CA TYR A 112 10.92 -10.20 -3.61
C TYR A 112 10.75 -8.86 -4.34
N MET A 113 11.32 -8.70 -5.54
CA MET A 113 11.23 -7.46 -6.32
C MET A 113 9.79 -7.07 -6.64
N ASP A 114 8.97 -8.03 -7.10
CA ASP A 114 7.57 -7.75 -7.45
C ASP A 114 6.77 -7.33 -6.22
N MET A 115 7.05 -7.95 -5.07
CA MET A 115 6.42 -7.59 -3.81
C MET A 115 6.85 -6.20 -3.33
N PHE A 116 8.10 -5.80 -3.53
CA PHE A 116 8.58 -4.45 -3.24
C PHE A 116 7.88 -3.39 -4.12
N ILE A 117 7.72 -3.67 -5.42
CA ILE A 117 7.01 -2.80 -6.35
C ILE A 117 5.52 -2.72 -5.95
N ALA A 118 4.89 -3.87 -5.71
CA ALA A 118 3.49 -3.95 -5.33
C ALA A 118 3.19 -3.25 -4.01
N SER A 119 4.04 -3.42 -2.98
CA SER A 119 3.85 -2.78 -1.67
C SER A 119 4.06 -1.27 -1.75
N THR A 120 5.05 -0.81 -2.51
CA THR A 120 5.32 0.61 -2.72
C THR A 120 4.17 1.27 -3.47
N LEU A 121 3.71 0.69 -4.58
CA LEU A 121 2.60 1.23 -5.36
C LEU A 121 1.30 1.22 -4.54
N THR A 122 1.03 0.15 -3.79
CA THR A 122 -0.13 0.06 -2.91
C THR A 122 -0.10 1.13 -1.82
N ALA A 123 1.05 1.41 -1.23
CA ALA A 123 1.18 2.47 -0.23
C ALA A 123 0.92 3.87 -0.82
N ILE A 124 1.37 4.12 -2.06
CA ILE A 124 1.11 5.38 -2.77
C ILE A 124 -0.38 5.52 -3.10
N ILE A 125 -1.03 4.46 -3.59
CA ILE A 125 -2.49 4.44 -3.84
C ILE A 125 -3.25 4.70 -2.55
N PHE A 126 -2.88 4.01 -1.47
CA PHE A 126 -3.49 4.19 -0.15
C PHE A 126 -3.37 5.65 0.30
N TRP A 127 -2.18 6.24 0.20
CA TRP A 127 -1.96 7.65 0.52
C TRP A 127 -2.84 8.58 -0.32
N ALA A 128 -2.88 8.39 -1.63
CA ALA A 128 -3.64 9.24 -2.54
C ALA A 128 -5.14 9.24 -2.19
N ILE A 129 -5.69 8.07 -1.88
CA ILE A 129 -7.09 7.91 -1.46
C ILE A 129 -7.29 8.53 -0.07
N ASP A 130 -6.41 8.25 0.89
CA ASP A 130 -6.54 8.80 2.25
C ASP A 130 -6.53 10.33 2.26
N GLU A 131 -5.62 10.92 1.50
CA GLU A 131 -5.49 12.37 1.36
C GLU A 131 -6.69 12.97 0.60
N GLY A 132 -7.13 12.33 -0.49
CA GLY A 132 -8.28 12.75 -1.27
C GLY A 132 -9.59 12.73 -0.46
N VAL A 133 -9.84 11.65 0.27
CA VAL A 133 -11.03 11.54 1.14
C VAL A 133 -10.94 12.55 2.29
N ARG A 134 -9.74 12.79 2.84
CA ARG A 134 -9.59 13.83 3.88
C ARG A 134 -9.91 15.21 3.34
N TYR A 135 -9.42 15.56 2.15
CA TYR A 135 -9.69 16.85 1.52
C TYR A 135 -11.19 17.04 1.25
N TYR A 136 -11.86 16.01 0.72
CA TYR A 136 -13.31 16.02 0.49
C TYR A 136 -14.09 16.29 1.79
N CYS A 137 -13.80 15.56 2.87
CA CYS A 137 -14.48 15.77 4.16
C CYS A 137 -14.19 17.12 4.82
N GLN A 138 -13.09 17.80 4.46
CA GLN A 138 -12.79 19.14 4.99
C GLN A 138 -13.63 20.23 4.30
N ASN A 139 -13.90 20.06 3.00
CA ASN A 139 -14.66 21.03 2.20
C ASN A 139 -16.18 20.92 2.35
N GLU A 140 -16.73 19.78 2.78
CA GLU A 140 -18.17 19.67 3.09
C GLU A 140 -18.60 20.46 4.34
N HIS A 141 -17.65 20.97 5.13
CA HIS A 141 -17.90 21.69 6.39
C HIS A 141 -17.41 23.15 6.37
N SER A 142 -17.06 23.68 5.19
CA SER A 142 -16.69 25.08 4.96
C SER A 142 -17.75 25.81 4.16
#